data_AF-A0A3N6DJZ4-F1
#
_entry.id   AF-A0A3N6DJZ4-F1
#
_cell.length_a   1.000
_cell.length_b   1.000
_cell.length_c   1.000
_cell.angle_alpha   90.00
_cell.angle_beta   90.00
_cell.angle_gamma   90.00
#
_symmetry.space_group_name_H-M   'P 1'
#
loop_
_entity.id
_entity.type
_entity.pdbx_description
1 polymer ?
#
loop_
_entity_poly.entity_id
_entity_poly.type
_entity_poly.pdbx_seq_one_letter_code
_entity_poly.pdbx_strand_id
1 'polypeptide(L)'
;MNCLQAARVLQPYLDGETDEKTARRVAAHLKDCRRCGLEASVYQEIHNALARRTSPDMGAMERLHAFGVSLLSDPPTGADDADHGTTSPESAS
;
A
#
# COMPACT_ATOMS: atom_id res chain seq x y z
N MET A 1 23.72 -9.95 -11.93
CA MET A 1 22.48 -9.79 -12.72
C MET A 1 22.71 -8.73 -13.78
N ASN A 2 21.87 -8.63 -14.81
CA ASN A 2 21.95 -7.54 -15.78
C ASN A 2 21.04 -6.36 -15.41
N CYS A 3 21.19 -5.22 -16.10
CA CYS A 3 20.44 -4.00 -15.80
C CYS A 3 18.92 -4.16 -15.94
N LEU A 4 18.44 -4.97 -16.90
CA LEU A 4 17.00 -5.21 -17.09
C LEU A 4 16.41 -6.04 -15.94
N GLN A 5 17.16 -7.03 -15.47
CA GLN A 5 16.80 -7.82 -14.30
C GLN A 5 16.77 -6.94 -13.05
N ALA A 6 17.77 -6.07 -12.87
CA ALA A 6 17.84 -5.13 -11.76
C ALA A 6 16.65 -4.16 -11.76
N ALA A 7 16.34 -3.55 -12.92
CA ALA A 7 15.25 -2.59 -13.05
C ALA A 7 13.88 -3.20 -12.66
N ARG A 8 13.61 -4.47 -13.02
CA ARG A 8 12.35 -5.14 -12.67
C ARG A 8 12.15 -5.36 -11.17
N VAL A 9 13.24 -5.55 -10.44
CA VAL A 9 13.18 -5.89 -9.00
C VAL A 9 13.62 -4.73 -8.12
N LEU A 10 13.90 -3.56 -8.70
CA LEU A 10 14.47 -2.42 -7.97
C LEU A 10 13.51 -1.89 -6.90
N GLN A 11 12.24 -1.67 -7.24
CA GLN A 11 11.25 -1.19 -6.26
C GLN A 11 11.01 -2.21 -5.12
N PRO A 12 10.68 -3.48 -5.39
CA PRO A 12 10.57 -4.49 -4.33
C PRO A 12 11.84 -4.61 -3.46
N TYR A 13 13.02 -4.41 -4.04
CA TYR A 13 14.27 -4.39 -3.28
C TYR A 13 14.37 -3.20 -2.33
N LEU A 14 14.02 -1.99 -2.81
CA LEU A 14 14.02 -0.76 -2.00
C LEU A 14 12.95 -0.79 -0.91
N ASP A 15 11.83 -1.48 -1.15
CA ASP A 15 10.73 -1.65 -0.20
C ASP A 15 10.97 -2.79 0.80
N GLY A 16 12.05 -3.56 0.64
CA GLY A 16 12.39 -4.68 1.52
C GLY A 16 11.59 -5.98 1.26
N GLU A 17 10.94 -6.08 0.10
CA GLU A 17 10.05 -7.16 -0.30
C GLU A 17 10.74 -8.27 -1.13
N THR A 18 12.06 -8.15 -1.36
CA THR A 18 12.82 -9.20 -2.05
C THR A 18 13.38 -10.24 -1.10
N ASP A 19 13.43 -11.49 -1.55
CA ASP A 19 14.17 -12.55 -0.86
C ASP A 19 15.68 -12.21 -0.75
N GLU A 20 16.34 -12.78 0.26
CA GLU A 20 17.74 -12.47 0.59
C GLU A 20 18.70 -12.73 -0.58
N LYS A 21 18.45 -13.77 -1.39
CA LYS A 21 19.31 -14.10 -2.53
C LYS A 21 19.15 -13.06 -3.64
N THR A 22 17.93 -12.61 -3.90
CA THR A 22 17.66 -11.52 -4.84
C THR A 22 18.26 -10.22 -4.34
N ALA A 23 18.06 -9.87 -3.07
CA ALA A 23 18.61 -8.67 -2.44
C ALA A 23 20.13 -8.57 -2.58
N ARG A 24 20.87 -9.66 -2.29
CA ARG A 24 22.33 -9.70 -2.47
C ARG A 24 22.77 -9.47 -3.92
N ARG A 25 22.04 -10.04 -4.89
CA ARG A 25 22.37 -9.88 -6.32
C ARG A 25 22.08 -8.48 -6.83
N VAL A 26 21.02 -7.83 -6.34
CA VAL A 26 20.70 -6.44 -6.64
C VAL A 26 21.76 -5.53 -6.03
N ALA A 27 22.06 -5.68 -4.73
CA ALA A 27 23.07 -4.88 -4.03
C ALA A 27 24.44 -4.92 -4.72
N ALA A 28 24.90 -6.11 -5.14
CA ALA A 28 26.13 -6.24 -5.92
C ALA A 28 26.07 -5.47 -7.24
N HIS A 29 24.95 -5.57 -7.98
CA HIS A 29 24.80 -4.86 -9.24
C HIS A 29 24.74 -3.34 -9.09
N LEU A 30 24.07 -2.82 -8.05
CA LEU A 30 24.01 -1.37 -7.78
C LEU A 30 25.38 -0.79 -7.45
N LYS A 31 26.23 -1.58 -6.80
CA LYS A 31 27.63 -1.21 -6.51
C LYS A 31 28.49 -1.16 -7.79
N ASP A 32 28.29 -2.11 -8.69
CA ASP A 32 29.13 -2.27 -9.88
C ASP A 32 28.65 -1.43 -11.09
N CYS A 33 27.35 -1.12 -11.16
CA CYS A 33 26.75 -0.37 -12.25
C CYS A 33 26.34 1.04 -11.81
N ARG A 34 27.16 2.03 -12.16
CA ARG A 34 26.91 3.45 -11.83
C ARG A 34 25.51 3.94 -12.20
N ARG A 35 25.00 3.56 -13.38
CA ARG A 35 23.67 4.00 -13.85
C ARG A 35 22.56 3.49 -12.93
N CYS A 36 22.58 2.20 -12.62
CA CYS A 36 21.57 1.58 -11.76
C CYS A 36 21.72 2.03 -10.31
N GLY A 37 22.95 2.22 -9.82
CA GLY A 37 23.19 2.78 -8.49
C GLY A 37 22.64 4.20 -8.33
N LEU A 38 22.80 5.07 -9.34
CA LEU A 38 22.21 6.42 -9.34
C LEU A 38 20.68 6.39 -9.40
N GLU A 39 20.11 5.51 -10.21
CA GLU A 39 18.66 5.33 -10.27
C GLU A 39 18.09 4.90 -8.91
N ALA A 40 18.74 3.95 -8.25
CA ALA A 40 18.38 3.51 -6.91
C ALA A 40 18.45 4.64 -5.87
N SER A 41 19.49 5.49 -5.91
CA SER A 41 19.61 6.61 -4.97
C SER A 41 18.50 7.64 -5.16
N VAL A 42 18.13 7.95 -6.41
CA VAL A 42 17.01 8.86 -6.71
C VAL A 42 15.70 8.32 -6.15
N TYR A 43 15.39 7.04 -6.36
CA TYR A 43 14.18 6.44 -5.80
C TYR A 43 14.18 6.46 -4.27
N GLN A 44 15.34 6.20 -3.63
CA GLN A 44 15.46 6.28 -2.17
C GLN A 44 15.22 7.69 -1.65
N GLU A 45 15.73 8.72 -2.34
CA GLU A 45 15.49 10.13 -1.98
C GLU A 45 14.01 10.50 -2.08
N ILE A 46 13.32 10.05 -3.13
CA ILE A 46 11.88 10.22 -3.31
C ILE A 46 11.13 9.54 -2.16
N HIS A 47 11.44 8.27 -1.88
CA HIS A 47 10.82 7.51 -0.79
C HIS A 47 11.00 8.24 0.55
N ASN A 48 12.22 8.68 0.86
CA ASN A 48 12.51 9.43 2.08
C ASN A 48 11.77 10.77 2.12
N ALA A 49 11.62 11.46 0.99
CA ALA A 49 10.87 12.71 0.92
C ALA A 49 9.37 12.51 1.14
N LEU A 50 8.80 11.40 0.69
CA LEU A 50 7.41 11.03 0.93
C LEU A 50 7.19 10.62 2.40
N ALA A 51 8.07 9.77 2.95
CA ALA A 51 8.01 9.35 4.34
C ALA A 51 8.09 10.53 5.33
N ARG A 52 8.89 11.56 5.02
CA ARG A 52 8.99 12.78 5.84
C ARG A 52 7.72 13.62 5.87
N ARG A 53 6.83 13.50 4.88
CA ARG A 53 5.69 14.41 4.73
C ARG A 53 4.50 14.03 5.60
N THR A 54 4.33 12.79 6.01
CA THR A 54 3.14 12.39 6.77
C THR A 54 3.38 11.09 7.54
N SER A 55 3.46 11.17 8.87
CA SER A 55 3.03 10.04 9.68
C SER A 55 1.49 10.03 9.60
N PRO A 56 0.85 8.92 9.21
CA PRO A 56 -0.60 8.88 9.14
C PRO A 56 -1.19 9.22 10.51
N ASP A 57 -2.34 9.89 10.53
CA ASP A 57 -3.06 10.16 11.77
C ASP A 57 -3.34 8.83 12.47
N MET A 58 -2.79 8.65 13.67
CA MET A 58 -2.88 7.38 14.39
C MET A 58 -4.33 7.01 14.72
N GLY A 59 -5.19 8.01 14.95
CA GLY A 59 -6.62 7.79 15.16
C GLY A 59 -7.33 7.27 13.90
N ALA A 60 -6.99 7.78 12.72
CA ALA A 60 -7.48 7.27 11.44
C ALA A 60 -7.03 5.83 11.19
N MET A 61 -5.77 5.50 11.52
CA MET A 61 -5.25 4.13 11.41
C MET A 61 -5.97 3.16 12.34
N GLU A 62 -6.25 3.56 13.58
CA GLU A 62 -6.98 2.74 14.54
C GLU A 62 -8.42 2.47 14.09
N ARG A 63 -9.13 3.49 13.57
CA ARG A 63 -10.47 3.33 12.98
C ARG A 63 -10.47 2.40 11.78
N LEU A 64 -9.47 2.53 10.89
CA LEU A 64 -9.33 1.67 9.72
C LEU A 64 -9.10 0.21 10.13
N HIS A 65 -8.25 -0.02 11.14
CA HIS A 65 -8.00 -1.36 11.68
C HIS A 65 -9.26 -1.97 12.29
N ALA A 66 -9.98 -1.22 13.12
CA ALA A 66 -11.25 -1.66 13.72
C ALA A 66 -12.28 -2.05 12.64
N PHE A 67 -12.38 -1.25 11.57
CA PHE A 67 -13.25 -1.57 10.44
C PHE A 67 -12.85 -2.87 9.74
N GLY A 68 -11.55 -3.09 9.48
CA GLY A 68 -11.05 -4.34 8.90
C GLY A 68 -11.39 -5.58 9.74
N VAL A 69 -11.32 -5.47 11.07
CA VAL A 69 -11.74 -6.54 11.99
C VAL A 69 -13.25 -6.81 11.88
N SER A 70 -14.06 -5.76 11.76
CA SER A 70 -15.52 -5.90 11.58
C SER A 70 -15.87 -6.65 10.31
N LEU A 71 -15.19 -6.38 9.19
CA LEU A 71 -15.42 -7.06 7.90
C LEU A 71 -15.14 -8.56 7.95
N LEU A 72 -14.20 -8.99 8.80
CA LEU A 72 -13.88 -10.41 9.00
C LEU A 72 -14.83 -11.10 9.98
N SER A 73 -15.54 -10.32 10.78
CA SER A 73 -16.42 -10.81 11.86
C SER A 73 -17.88 -10.91 11.43
N ASP A 74 -18.29 -10.18 10.39
CA ASP A 74 -19.63 -10.28 9.79
C ASP A 74 -19.61 -11.20 8.55
N PRO A 75 -20.16 -12.43 8.62
CA PRO A 75 -20.56 -13.10 7.39
C PRO A 75 -21.72 -12.30 6.75
N PRO A 76 -21.74 -12.09 5.42
CA PRO A 76 -22.84 -11.39 4.77
C PRO A 76 -24.12 -12.18 5.03
N THR A 77 -24.99 -11.65 5.89
CA THR A 77 -26.38 -12.09 5.97
C THR A 77 -27.07 -11.64 4.70
N GLY A 78 -26.94 -12.44 3.65
CA GLY A 78 -27.87 -12.43 2.54
C GLY A 78 -29.24 -12.80 3.07
N ALA A 79 -30.01 -11.79 3.47
CA ALA A 79 -31.44 -11.86 3.56
C ALA A 79 -31.96 -10.72 2.68
N ASP A 80 -32.18 -11.08 1.41
CA ASP A 80 -32.84 -10.27 0.41
C ASP A 80 -34.21 -9.79 0.89
N ASP A 81 -34.52 -8.54 0.50
CA ASP A 81 -35.81 -7.96 0.18
C ASP A 81 -37.09 -8.69 0.65
N ALA A 82 -37.87 -8.03 1.53
CA ALA A 82 -39.27 -7.70 1.26
C ALA A 82 -39.90 -6.87 2.40
N ASP A 83 -40.80 -5.98 1.99
CA ASP A 83 -41.90 -5.36 2.75
C ASP A 83 -41.58 -4.02 3.43
N HIS A 84 -41.72 -2.91 2.70
CA HIS A 84 -42.95 -2.12 2.49
C HIS A 84 -43.23 -1.14 3.64
N GLY A 85 -43.29 0.14 3.29
CA GLY A 85 -43.67 1.19 4.22
C GLY A 85 -43.37 2.58 3.69
N THR A 86 -43.90 2.89 2.51
CA THR A 86 -43.91 4.25 1.99
C THR A 86 -44.68 5.16 2.95
N THR A 87 -44.04 6.13 3.59
CA THR A 87 -44.67 7.42 3.89
C THR A 87 -43.64 8.54 3.78
N SER A 88 -43.85 9.36 2.76
CA SER A 88 -43.25 10.69 2.60
C SER A 88 -44.41 11.66 2.33
N PRO A 89 -44.20 12.97 2.43
CA PRO A 89 -44.31 13.79 3.64
C PRO A 89 -45.59 14.65 3.59
N GLU A 90 -46.12 15.07 4.74
CA GLU A 90 -47.13 16.14 4.77
C GLU A 90 -46.60 17.34 5.56
N SER A 91 -46.67 18.50 4.92
CA SER A 91 -46.19 19.82 5.37
C SER A 91 -47.37 20.71 5.75
N ALA A 92 -47.08 21.74 6.56
CA ALA A 92 -47.91 22.93 6.86
C ALA A 92 -49.11 22.67 7.80
N SER A 93 -49.45 23.52 8.78
CA SER A 93 -49.22 24.96 8.99
C SER A 93 -49.42 25.32 10.46
#